data_AF-A0A536WQY0-F1
#
_entry.id   AF-A0A536WQY0-F1
#
_cell.length_a   1.000
_cell.length_b   1.000
_cell.length_c   1.000
_cell.angle_alpha   90.00
_cell.angle_beta   90.00
_cell.angle_gamma   90.00
#
_symmetry.space_group_name_H-M   'P 1'
#
loop_
_entity.id
_entity.type
_entity.pdbx_description
1 polymer ?
#
loop_
_entity_poly.entity_id
_entity_poly.type
_entity_poly.pdbx_seq_one_letter_code
_entity_poly.pdbx_strand_id
1 'polypeptide(L)'
;MLDSETASHLASSDVDALAYTLAWQATGRAESRERQIALTIAVGESLDRLTRNAFVRNTLRLMRGPAQAAGLGELQRFLETGFDTFKAMHGAHAFLSTVGQRERELARSLFAASTDSADGARHLGDIALGQLP
;
A
#
# COMPACT_ATOMS: atom_id res chain seq x y z
N MET A 1 -4.81 11.64 -6.72
CA MET A 1 -3.99 10.45 -6.41
C MET A 1 -4.41 9.35 -7.38
N LEU A 2 -3.50 8.44 -7.75
CA LEU A 2 -3.79 7.35 -8.71
C LEU A 2 -5.03 6.55 -8.30
N ASP A 3 -5.23 6.31 -7.00
CA ASP A 3 -6.34 5.49 -6.52
C ASP A 3 -7.70 6.20 -6.68
N SER A 4 -7.74 7.53 -6.57
CA SER A 4 -8.95 8.31 -6.85
C SER A 4 -9.29 8.32 -8.34
N GLU A 5 -8.26 8.32 -9.20
CA GLU A 5 -8.43 8.26 -10.65
C GLU A 5 -8.88 6.85 -11.07
N THR A 6 -8.31 5.79 -10.48
CA THR A 6 -8.82 4.41 -10.60
C THR A 6 -10.27 4.32 -10.17
N ALA A 7 -10.63 4.87 -9.01
CA ALA A 7 -12.01 4.87 -8.55
C ALA A 7 -12.96 5.60 -9.51
N SER A 8 -12.50 6.66 -10.18
CA SER A 8 -13.32 7.41 -11.15
C SER A 8 -13.66 6.62 -12.43
N HIS A 9 -12.90 5.55 -12.71
CA HIS A 9 -13.16 4.66 -13.84
C HIS A 9 -14.12 3.51 -13.50
N LEU A 10 -14.48 3.34 -12.23
CA LEU A 10 -15.44 2.32 -11.83
C LEU A 10 -16.87 2.79 -12.15
N ALA A 11 -17.58 2.02 -12.96
CA ALA A 11 -18.94 2.33 -13.39
C ALA A 11 -20.01 2.03 -12.32
N SER A 12 -19.67 1.25 -11.28
CA SER A 12 -20.59 0.84 -10.23
C SER A 12 -19.87 0.61 -8.90
N SER A 13 -20.63 0.54 -7.80
CA SER A 13 -20.11 0.17 -6.47
C SER A 13 -19.78 -1.31 -6.33
N ASP A 14 -20.34 -2.16 -7.20
CA ASP A 14 -19.98 -3.57 -7.29
C ASP A 14 -18.73 -3.70 -8.16
N VAL A 15 -17.60 -3.91 -7.49
CA VAL A 15 -16.29 -4.03 -8.13
C VAL A 15 -15.95 -5.50 -8.25
N ASP A 16 -16.02 -6.03 -9.47
CA ASP A 16 -15.41 -7.31 -9.79
C ASP A 16 -13.96 -7.13 -10.28
N ALA A 17 -13.23 -8.25 -10.37
CA ALA A 17 -11.84 -8.23 -10.79
C ALA A 17 -11.60 -7.61 -12.17
N LEU A 18 -12.52 -7.83 -13.11
CA LEU A 18 -12.42 -7.33 -14.47
C LEU A 18 -12.62 -5.80 -14.48
N ALA A 19 -13.65 -5.30 -13.81
CA ALA A 19 -13.93 -3.89 -13.64
C ALA A 19 -12.78 -3.17 -12.93
N TYR A 20 -12.22 -3.78 -11.88
CA TYR A 20 -11.03 -3.25 -11.20
C TYR A 20 -9.83 -3.17 -12.13
N THR A 21 -9.52 -4.26 -12.85
CA THR A 21 -8.37 -4.31 -13.76
C THR A 21 -8.49 -3.27 -14.87
N LEU A 22 -9.67 -3.12 -15.46
CA LEU A 22 -9.97 -2.10 -16.45
C LEU A 22 -9.78 -0.68 -15.91
N ALA A 23 -10.36 -0.39 -14.75
CA ALA A 23 -10.22 0.90 -14.10
C ALA A 23 -8.76 1.22 -13.73
N TRP A 24 -8.04 0.21 -13.23
CA TRP A 24 -6.64 0.32 -12.87
C TRP A 24 -5.74 0.57 -14.09
N GLN A 25 -5.99 -0.13 -15.19
CA GLN A 25 -5.30 0.07 -16.48
C GLN A 25 -5.62 1.44 -17.09
N ALA A 26 -6.88 1.90 -17.00
CA ALA A 26 -7.32 3.19 -17.55
C ALA A 26 -6.68 4.41 -16.84
N THR A 27 -6.31 4.24 -15.57
CA THR A 27 -5.52 5.22 -14.79
C THR A 27 -4.07 5.35 -15.30
N GLY A 28 -3.69 4.49 -16.23
CA GLY A 28 -2.33 4.12 -16.59
C GLY A 28 -1.29 5.23 -16.67
N ARG A 29 -0.19 5.03 -15.92
CA ARG A 29 1.21 5.26 -16.35
C ARG A 29 2.09 4.27 -15.58
N ALA A 30 2.70 3.30 -16.26
CA ALA A 30 3.60 2.32 -15.62
C ALA A 30 4.72 3.01 -14.82
N GLU A 31 5.23 4.13 -15.33
CA GLU A 31 6.19 4.98 -14.63
C GLU A 31 5.63 5.58 -13.34
N SER A 32 4.37 6.05 -13.35
CA SER A 32 3.74 6.60 -12.13
C SER A 32 3.48 5.51 -11.09
N ARG A 33 3.17 4.28 -11.51
CA ARG A 33 3.06 3.12 -10.60
C ARG A 33 4.41 2.74 -10.01
N GLU A 34 5.46 2.65 -10.83
CA GLU A 34 6.82 2.43 -10.32
C GLU A 34 7.23 3.54 -9.35
N ARG A 35 6.89 4.79 -9.65
CA ARG A 35 7.14 5.93 -8.75
C ARG A 35 6.38 5.79 -7.43
N GLN A 36 5.11 5.36 -7.46
CA GLN A 36 4.32 5.10 -6.25
C GLN A 36 4.98 4.01 -5.39
N ILE A 37 5.38 2.89 -6.00
CA ILE A 37 6.09 1.80 -5.32
C ILE A 37 7.38 2.31 -4.69
N ALA A 38 8.19 3.05 -5.46
CA ALA A 38 9.44 3.63 -4.97
C ALA A 38 9.24 4.59 -3.79
N LEU A 39 8.19 5.41 -3.82
CA LEU A 39 7.83 6.30 -2.71
C LEU A 39 7.40 5.52 -1.47
N THR A 40 6.56 4.49 -1.63
CA THR A 40 6.15 3.61 -0.52
C THR A 40 7.35 2.94 0.14
N ILE A 41 8.29 2.41 -0.65
CA ILE A 41 9.52 1.83 -0.12
C ILE A 41 10.37 2.90 0.59
N ALA A 42 10.56 4.08 -0.01
CA ALA A 42 11.33 5.16 0.60
C ALA A 42 10.75 5.65 1.95
N VAL A 43 9.42 5.66 2.08
CA VAL A 43 8.73 5.92 3.36
C VAL A 43 9.06 4.82 4.37
N GLY A 44 8.96 3.55 3.97
CA GLY A 44 9.31 2.41 4.83
C GLY A 44 10.76 2.40 5.29
N GLU A 45 11.70 2.71 4.41
CA GLU A 45 13.13 2.84 4.74
C GLU A 45 13.39 4.00 5.70
N SER A 46 12.69 5.11 5.50
CA SER A 46 12.77 6.26 6.40
C SER A 46 12.22 5.93 7.78
N LEU A 47 11.12 5.19 7.84
CA LEU A 47 10.56 4.69 9.09
C LEU A 47 11.53 3.74 9.79
N ASP A 48 12.13 2.77 9.09
CA ASP A 48 13.14 1.87 9.66
C ASP A 48 14.28 2.65 10.34
N ARG A 49 14.82 3.66 9.66
CA ARG A 49 15.87 4.53 10.26
C ARG A 49 15.36 5.27 11.49
N LEU A 50 14.15 5.82 11.44
CA LEU A 50 13.56 6.55 12.57
C LEU A 50 13.30 5.66 13.78
N THR A 51 12.97 4.38 13.59
CA THR A 51 12.75 3.45 14.72
C THR A 51 13.98 3.21 15.59
N ARG A 52 15.18 3.47 15.05
CA ARG A 52 16.45 3.38 15.77
C ARG A 52 16.66 4.58 16.71
N ASN A 53 15.92 5.67 16.54
CA ASN A 53 16.03 6.85 17.37
C ASN A 53 15.10 6.76 18.60
N ALA A 54 15.70 6.57 19.78
CA ALA A 54 14.96 6.51 21.04
C ALA A 54 14.19 7.81 21.39
N PHE A 55 14.67 8.97 20.92
CA PHE A 55 13.98 10.25 21.14
C PHE A 55 12.63 10.29 20.43
N VAL A 56 12.57 9.84 19.18
CA VAL A 56 11.31 9.79 18.38
C VAL A 56 10.26 8.96 19.11
N ARG A 57 10.67 7.82 19.67
CA ARG A 57 9.76 6.96 20.45
C ARG A 57 9.22 7.65 21.69
N ASN A 58 10.07 8.38 22.40
CA ASN A 58 9.67 9.08 23.62
C ASN A 58 8.72 10.22 23.29
N THR A 59 9.01 11.02 22.26
CA THR A 59 8.10 12.06 21.76
C THR A 59 6.75 11.47 21.37
N LEU A 60 6.74 10.35 20.66
CA LEU A 60 5.51 9.67 20.29
C LEU A 60 4.68 9.31 21.52
N ARG A 61 5.29 8.69 22.55
CA ARG A 61 4.59 8.35 23.80
C ARG A 61 4.05 9.57 24.55
N LEU A 62 4.76 10.69 24.54
CA LEU A 62 4.31 11.93 25.17
C LEU A 62 3.06 12.50 24.47
N MET A 63 2.87 12.23 23.18
CA MET A 63 1.70 12.67 22.41
C MET A 63 0.41 11.90 22.70
N ARG A 64 0.45 10.82 23.51
CA ARG A 64 -0.76 10.09 23.92
C ARG A 64 -1.82 10.97 24.55
N GLY A 65 -1.45 11.76 25.56
CA GLY A 65 -2.39 12.64 26.27
C GLY A 65 -3.03 13.68 25.34
N PRO A 66 -2.22 14.51 24.64
CA PRO A 66 -2.72 15.47 23.67
C PRO A 66 -3.58 14.86 22.55
N ALA A 67 -3.19 13.71 22.01
CA ALA A 67 -3.96 13.04 20.95
C ALA A 67 -5.32 12.56 21.44
N GLN A 68 -5.40 11.99 22.66
CA GLN A 68 -6.70 11.60 23.22
C GLN A 68 -7.60 12.82 23.47
N ALA A 69 -7.04 13.90 24.01
CA ALA A 69 -7.77 15.15 24.24
C ALA A 69 -8.29 15.78 22.93
N ALA A 70 -7.56 15.61 21.82
CA ALA A 70 -7.93 16.10 20.51
C ALA A 70 -8.83 15.14 19.70
N GLY A 71 -9.23 13.98 20.26
CA GLY A 71 -10.00 12.96 19.53
C GLY A 71 -9.19 12.16 18.48
N LEU A 72 -7.86 12.29 18.47
CA LEU A 72 -6.93 11.62 17.57
C LEU A 72 -6.31 10.36 18.20
N GLY A 73 -6.98 9.78 19.20
CA GLY A 73 -6.49 8.62 19.94
C GLY A 73 -6.19 7.40 19.07
N GLU A 74 -7.01 7.14 18.05
CA GLU A 74 -6.79 6.03 17.11
C GLU A 74 -5.58 6.27 16.20
N LEU A 75 -5.43 7.48 15.67
CA LEU A 75 -4.27 7.84 14.87
C LEU A 75 -2.98 7.67 15.67
N GLN A 76 -2.98 8.10 16.93
CA GLN A 76 -1.85 7.92 17.83
C GLN A 76 -1.55 6.43 18.07
N ARG A 77 -2.57 5.61 18.32
CA ARG A 77 -2.40 4.15 18.47
C ARG A 77 -1.81 3.51 17.22
N PHE A 78 -2.29 3.92 16.04
CA PHE A 78 -1.78 3.46 14.75
C PHE A 78 -0.29 3.78 14.60
N LEU A 79 0.13 5.03 14.88
CA LEU A 79 1.52 5.44 14.79
C LEU A 79 2.42 4.67 15.77
N GLU A 80 1.99 4.50 17.01
CA GLU A 80 2.76 3.75 18.02
C GLU A 80 2.90 2.28 17.67
N THR A 81 1.81 1.65 17.23
CA THR A 81 1.80 0.24 16.84
C THR A 81 2.70 0.04 15.62
N GLY A 82 2.60 0.91 14.61
CA GLY A 82 3.47 0.88 13.44
C GLY A 82 4.94 1.06 13.82
N PHE A 83 5.25 2.05 14.67
CA PHE A 83 6.63 2.30 15.12
C PHE A 83 7.22 1.11 15.89
N ASP A 84 6.49 0.56 16.86
CA ASP A 84 6.97 -0.56 17.66
C ASP A 84 7.07 -1.85 16.81
N THR A 85 6.18 -2.04 15.82
CA THR A 85 6.27 -3.16 14.86
C THR A 85 7.51 -3.06 13.97
N PHE A 86 7.77 -1.89 13.38
CA PHE A 86 8.99 -1.69 12.58
C PHE A 86 10.26 -1.85 13.41
N LYS A 87 10.25 -1.37 14.65
CA LYS A 87 11.38 -1.56 15.57
C LYS A 87 11.63 -3.05 15.87
N ALA A 88 10.56 -3.83 16.07
CA ALA A 88 10.65 -5.26 16.34
C ALA A 88 11.18 -6.09 15.16
N MET A 89 11.11 -5.56 13.93
CA MET A 89 11.70 -6.21 12.75
C MET A 89 13.24 -6.20 12.76
N HIS A 90 13.89 -5.40 13.61
CA HIS A 90 15.36 -5.27 13.66
C HIS A 90 16.03 -4.94 12.31
N GLY A 91 15.32 -4.21 11.45
CA GLY A 91 15.72 -3.93 10.08
C GLY A 91 14.66 -4.40 9.09
N ALA A 92 13.93 -3.46 8.47
CA ALA A 92 12.84 -3.75 7.56
C ALA A 92 13.29 -4.14 6.13
N HIS A 93 14.59 -4.28 5.85
CA HIS A 93 15.08 -4.44 4.47
C HIS A 93 14.45 -5.65 3.75
N ALA A 94 14.46 -6.84 4.36
CA ALA A 94 13.90 -8.04 3.74
C ALA A 94 12.39 -7.89 3.48
N PHE A 95 11.67 -7.30 4.44
CA PHE A 95 10.24 -7.00 4.31
C PHE A 95 9.98 -6.02 3.15
N LEU A 96 10.66 -4.87 3.13
CA LEU A 96 10.49 -3.84 2.10
C LEU A 96 10.90 -4.35 0.71
N SER A 97 11.94 -5.17 0.61
CA SER A 97 12.32 -5.82 -0.65
C SER A 97 11.23 -6.78 -1.14
N THR A 98 10.63 -7.54 -0.23
CA THR A 98 9.55 -8.48 -0.56
C THR A 98 8.31 -7.72 -1.04
N VAL A 99 7.92 -6.67 -0.33
CA VAL A 99 6.80 -5.79 -0.72
C VAL A 99 7.08 -5.19 -2.10
N GLY A 100 8.25 -4.57 -2.30
CA GLY A 100 8.60 -3.95 -3.57
C GLY A 100 8.68 -4.94 -4.74
N GLN A 101 9.03 -6.20 -4.50
CA GLN A 101 8.99 -7.25 -5.51
C GLN A 101 7.54 -7.62 -5.87
N ARG A 102 6.71 -7.90 -4.86
CA ARG A 102 5.31 -8.29 -5.04
C ARG A 102 4.48 -7.21 -5.72
N GLU A 103 4.65 -5.95 -5.32
CA GLU A 103 3.96 -4.82 -5.94
C GLU A 103 4.31 -4.66 -7.43
N ARG A 104 5.58 -4.86 -7.79
CA ARG A 104 6.00 -4.81 -9.20
C ARG A 104 5.50 -6.00 -10.01
N GLU A 105 5.45 -7.17 -9.39
CA GLU A 105 4.89 -8.37 -10.02
C GLU A 105 3.39 -8.22 -10.27
N LEU A 106 2.65 -7.73 -9.28
CA LEU A 106 1.24 -7.40 -9.39
C LEU A 106 0.99 -6.34 -10.47
N ALA A 107 1.77 -5.25 -10.49
CA ALA A 107 1.64 -4.22 -11.51
C ALA A 107 1.89 -4.81 -12.92
N ARG A 108 2.89 -5.69 -13.07
CA ARG A 108 3.19 -6.36 -14.34
C ARG A 108 2.04 -7.28 -14.78
N SER A 109 1.46 -8.06 -13.86
CA SER A 109 0.33 -8.95 -14.19
C SER A 109 -0.91 -8.15 -14.56
N LEU A 110 -1.20 -7.05 -13.85
CA LEU A 110 -2.34 -6.18 -14.15
C LEU A 110 -2.18 -5.46 -15.49
N PHE A 111 -0.97 -5.02 -15.87
CA PHE A 111 -0.73 -4.46 -17.21
C PHE A 111 -0.77 -5.50 -18.34
N ALA A 112 -0.36 -6.75 -18.07
CA ALA A 112 -0.35 -7.83 -19.07
C ALA A 112 -1.72 -8.50 -19.27
N ALA A 113 -2.65 -8.32 -18.31
CA ALA A 113 -3.98 -8.89 -18.38
C ALA A 113 -4.72 -8.43 -19.65
N SER A 114 -5.02 -9.39 -20.54
CA SER A 114 -5.78 -9.15 -21.77
C SER A 114 -7.27 -9.12 -21.44
N THR A 115 -7.88 -7.96 -21.61
CA THR A 115 -9.31 -7.76 -21.30
C THR A 115 -10.27 -8.29 -22.37
N ASP A 116 -9.74 -8.87 -23.45
CA ASP A 116 -10.52 -9.42 -24.57
C ASP A 116 -11.30 -10.70 -24.24
N SER A 117 -11.19 -11.26 -23.03
CA SER A 117 -11.98 -12.43 -22.62
C SER A 117 -12.38 -12.38 -21.15
N ALA A 118 -13.69 -12.33 -20.89
CA ALA A 118 -14.28 -12.25 -19.56
C ALA A 118 -13.86 -13.41 -18.63
N ASP A 119 -13.54 -14.60 -19.17
CA ASP A 119 -13.07 -15.75 -18.39
C ASP A 119 -11.58 -15.66 -17.99
N GLY A 120 -10.73 -15.09 -18.84
CA GLY A 120 -9.31 -14.88 -18.53
C GLY A 120 -9.11 -13.80 -17.47
N ALA A 121 -9.93 -12.74 -17.52
CA ALA A 121 -9.90 -11.65 -16.56
C ALA A 121 -10.43 -12.05 -15.17
N ARG A 122 -11.41 -12.96 -15.08
CA ARG A 122 -11.87 -13.53 -13.80
C ARG A 122 -10.79 -14.37 -13.12
N HIS A 123 -10.11 -15.24 -13.88
CA HIS A 123 -9.05 -16.09 -13.34
C HIS A 123 -7.80 -15.30 -12.91
N LEU A 124 -7.40 -14.28 -13.69
CA LEU A 124 -6.34 -13.34 -13.30
C LEU A 124 -6.75 -12.48 -12.11
N GLY A 125 -8.02 -12.09 -12.04
CA GLY A 125 -8.63 -11.45 -10.88
C GLY A 125 -8.47 -12.24 -9.60
N ASP A 126 -8.91 -13.50 -9.63
CA ASP A 126 -8.84 -14.40 -8.50
C ASP A 126 -7.39 -14.72 -8.09
N ILE A 127 -6.46 -14.80 -9.05
CA ILE A 127 -5.03 -15.04 -8.77
C ILE A 127 -4.31 -13.77 -8.30
N ALA A 128 -4.55 -12.61 -8.92
CA ALA A 128 -3.83 -11.37 -8.63
C ALA A 128 -4.41 -10.64 -7.40
N LEU A 129 -5.73 -10.61 -7.26
CA LEU A 129 -6.41 -10.00 -6.11
C LEU A 129 -6.53 -10.97 -4.93
N GLY A 130 -6.63 -12.29 -5.18
CA GLY A 130 -6.63 -13.31 -4.11
C GLY A 130 -5.28 -13.53 -3.41
N GLN A 131 -4.22 -12.83 -3.86
CA GLN A 131 -2.91 -12.78 -3.20
C GLN A 131 -2.67 -11.44 -2.47
N LEU A 132 -3.65 -10.54 -2.46
CA LEU A 132 -3.63 -9.35 -1.61
C LEU A 132 -3.87 -9.76 -0.15
N PRO A 133 -3.11 -9.22 0.81
CA PRO A 133 -3.26 -9.52 2.23
C PRO A 133 -4.61 -9.05 2.81
#